data_AF-A0A7C5F1X8-F1
#
_entry.id   AF-A0A7C5F1X8-F1
#
_cell.length_a   1.000
_cell.length_b   1.000
_cell.length_c   1.000
_cell.angle_alpha   90.00
_cell.angle_beta   90.00
_cell.angle_gamma   90.00
#
_symmetry.space_group_name_H-M   'P 1'
#
loop_
_entity.id
_entity.type
_entity.pdbx_description
1 polymer ?
#
loop_
_entity_poly.entity_id
_entity_poly.type
_entity_poly.pdbx_seq_one_letter_code
_entity_poly.pdbx_strand_id
1 'polypeptide(L)'
;MKQMTDPINVRIEWCRRQSAQARTEPEMDGWRAEADGLQDALMNNDHSHNYRLCPPEVFRRYVLGFQDGTALLRAARVQGVVYAAPTGTPHQTSRRGRDVLVGDDR
;
A
#
# COMPACT_ATOMS: atom_id res chain seq x y z
N MET A 1 -10.36 12.62 -12.74
CA MET A 1 -9.99 11.29 -12.21
C MET A 1 -8.56 11.36 -11.71
N LYS A 2 -8.36 11.33 -10.38
CA LYS A 2 -7.02 11.34 -9.80
C LYS A 2 -6.48 9.92 -9.98
N GLN A 3 -5.68 9.69 -11.02
CA GLN A 3 -4.95 8.44 -11.18
C GLN A 3 -3.94 8.39 -10.02
N MET A 4 -4.35 7.92 -8.85
CA MET A 4 -3.38 7.44 -7.86
C MET A 4 -2.76 6.22 -8.53
N THR A 5 -1.59 6.44 -9.11
CA THR A 5 -0.72 5.37 -9.55
C THR A 5 -0.61 4.38 -8.41
N ASP A 6 -1.19 3.20 -8.60
CA ASP A 6 -1.08 2.10 -7.65
C ASP A 6 0.42 1.86 -7.40
N PRO A 7 0.91 2.05 -6.16
CA PRO A 7 2.34 1.95 -5.85
C PRO A 7 2.97 0.62 -6.30
N ILE A 8 2.17 -0.45 -6.32
CA ILE A 8 2.64 -1.77 -6.75
C ILE A 8 2.84 -1.79 -8.27
N ASN A 9 1.90 -1.25 -9.04
CA ASN A 9 2.02 -1.14 -10.50
C ASN A 9 3.21 -0.26 -10.91
N VAL A 10 3.48 0.83 -10.20
CA VAL A 10 4.68 1.65 -10.43
C VAL A 10 5.95 0.83 -10.20
N ARG A 11 5.99 0.00 -9.16
CA ARG A 11 7.15 -0.84 -8.87
C ARG A 11 7.32 -1.95 -9.91
N ILE A 12 6.23 -2.57 -10.38
CA ILE A 12 6.25 -3.56 -11.47
C ILE A 12 6.83 -2.93 -12.75
N GLU A 13 6.34 -1.76 -13.15
CA GLU A 13 6.86 -1.06 -14.33
C GLU A 13 8.34 -0.68 -14.19
N TRP A 14 8.76 -0.29 -12.98
CA TRP A 14 10.17 -0.05 -12.72
C TRP A 14 11.00 -1.34 -12.87
N CYS A 15 10.54 -2.47 -12.34
CA CYS A 15 11.22 -3.76 -12.49
C CYS A 15 11.34 -4.17 -13.96
N ARG A 16 10.28 -3.96 -14.76
CA ARG A 16 10.30 -4.21 -16.22
C ARG A 16 11.36 -3.37 -16.93
N ARG A 17 11.48 -2.09 -16.58
CA ARG A 17 12.53 -1.21 -17.14
C ARG A 17 13.93 -1.66 -16.75
N GLN A 18 14.13 -2.09 -15.50
CA GLN A 18 15.43 -2.62 -15.06
C GLN A 18 15.77 -3.92 -15.79
N SER A 19 14.80 -4.82 -15.97
CA SER A 19 14.97 -6.06 -16.73
C SER A 19 15.41 -5.77 -18.17
N ALA A 20 14.81 -4.78 -18.83
CA ALA A 20 15.19 -4.36 -20.19
C ALA A 20 16.60 -3.73 -20.29
N GLN A 21 17.16 -3.26 -19.17
CA GLN A 21 18.50 -2.65 -19.09
C GLN A 21 19.54 -3.59 -18.48
N ALA A 22 19.15 -4.78 -18.05
CA ALA A 22 20.02 -5.76 -17.44
C ALA A 22 21.13 -6.20 -18.42
N ARG A 23 22.35 -6.35 -17.92
CA ARG A 23 23.51 -6.70 -18.76
C ARG A 23 23.72 -8.20 -18.87
N THR A 24 23.07 -8.97 -18.00
CA THR A 24 23.22 -10.42 -17.90
C THR A 24 21.87 -11.08 -17.68
N GLU A 25 21.72 -12.33 -18.13
CA GLU A 25 20.50 -13.12 -17.91
C GLU A 25 20.15 -13.24 -16.41
N PRO A 26 21.09 -13.52 -15.48
CA PRO A 26 20.75 -13.59 -14.06
C PRO A 26 20.20 -12.28 -13.48
N GLU A 27 20.71 -11.13 -13.92
CA GLU A 27 20.14 -9.83 -13.54
C GLU A 27 18.73 -9.66 -14.10
N MET A 28 18.54 -9.99 -15.38
CA MET A 28 17.24 -9.90 -16.06
C MET A 28 16.18 -10.76 -15.34
N ASP A 29 16.54 -12.01 -15.03
CA ASP A 29 15.71 -12.96 -14.31
C ASP A 29 15.42 -12.48 -12.88
N GLY A 30 16.40 -11.89 -12.20
CA GLY A 30 16.19 -11.28 -10.89
C GLY A 30 15.22 -10.09 -10.92
N TRP A 31 15.19 -9.28 -11.99
CA TRP A 31 14.20 -8.21 -12.14
C TRP A 31 12.81 -8.74 -12.47
N ARG A 32 12.72 -9.77 -13.32
CA ARG A 32 11.45 -10.45 -13.65
C ARG A 32 10.85 -11.14 -12.42
N ALA A 33 11.67 -11.84 -11.64
CA ALA A 33 11.25 -12.50 -10.41
C ALA A 33 10.66 -11.50 -9.40
N GLU A 34 11.27 -10.32 -9.21
CA GLU A 34 10.68 -9.29 -8.34
C GLU A 34 9.32 -8.81 -8.88
N ALA A 35 9.19 -8.59 -10.19
CA ALA A 35 7.92 -8.20 -10.80
C ALA A 35 6.83 -9.27 -10.60
N ASP A 36 7.17 -10.55 -10.74
CA ASP A 36 6.26 -11.67 -10.50
C ASP A 36 5.83 -11.72 -9.04
N GLY A 37 6.75 -11.56 -8.09
CA GLY A 37 6.42 -11.48 -6.67
C GLY A 37 5.45 -10.34 -6.33
N LEU A 38 5.65 -9.16 -6.93
CA LEU A 38 4.73 -8.02 -6.77
C LEU A 38 3.33 -8.31 -7.35
N GLN A 39 3.27 -8.97 -8.51
CA GLN A 39 2.00 -9.36 -9.14
C GLN A 39 1.27 -10.43 -8.32
N ASP A 40 1.99 -11.42 -7.83
CA ASP A 40 1.50 -12.48 -6.97
C ASP A 40 0.93 -11.93 -5.65
N ALA A 41 1.55 -10.88 -5.09
CA ALA A 41 1.02 -10.19 -3.93
C ALA A 41 -0.36 -9.55 -4.20
N LEU A 42 -0.57 -8.95 -5.37
CA LEU A 42 -1.89 -8.41 -5.78
C LEU A 42 -2.94 -9.51 -5.86
N MET A 43 -2.55 -10.71 -6.32
CA MET A 43 -3.43 -11.87 -6.45
C MET A 43 -3.54 -12.70 -5.16
N ASN A 44 -2.78 -12.36 -4.12
CA ASN A 44 -2.64 -13.13 -2.88
C ASN A 44 -2.31 -14.61 -3.16
N ASN A 45 -1.35 -14.87 -4.05
CA ASN A 45 -0.99 -16.22 -4.49
C ASN A 45 0.54 -16.42 -4.44
N ASP A 46 1.03 -17.11 -3.41
CA ASP A 46 2.47 -17.29 -3.17
C ASP A 46 3.05 -18.48 -3.97
N HIS A 47 3.88 -18.16 -4.96
CA HIS A 47 4.64 -19.09 -5.79
C HIS A 47 6.11 -19.25 -5.36
N SER A 48 6.48 -18.91 -4.12
CA SER A 48 7.85 -19.08 -3.60
C SER A 48 8.43 -20.49 -3.87
N HIS A 49 7.58 -21.52 -3.86
CA HIS A 49 7.99 -22.89 -4.13
C HIS A 49 8.53 -23.11 -5.56
N ASN A 50 7.98 -22.41 -6.56
CA ASN A 50 8.44 -22.48 -7.95
C ASN A 50 9.84 -21.90 -8.11
N TYR A 51 10.19 -20.92 -7.27
CA TYR A 51 11.47 -20.23 -7.30
C TYR A 51 12.56 -20.91 -6.45
N ARG A 52 12.24 -21.94 -5.65
CA ARG A 52 13.21 -22.61 -4.75
C ARG A 52 14.37 -23.27 -5.49
N LEU A 53 14.16 -23.68 -6.74
CA LEU A 53 15.18 -24.31 -7.58
C LEU A 53 15.94 -23.30 -8.46
N CYS A 54 15.51 -22.04 -8.48
CA CYS A 54 16.23 -20.97 -9.17
C CYS A 54 17.52 -20.61 -8.42
N PRO A 55 18.46 -19.90 -9.08
CA PRO A 55 19.59 -19.30 -8.39
C PRO A 55 19.15 -18.49 -7.17
N PRO A 56 19.91 -18.51 -6.05
CA PRO A 56 19.51 -17.86 -4.80
C PRO A 56 19.19 -16.38 -4.94
N GLU A 57 19.85 -15.68 -5.86
CA GLU A 57 19.61 -14.26 -6.17
C GLU A 57 18.21 -14.06 -6.75
N VAL A 58 17.80 -14.91 -7.70
CA VAL A 58 16.47 -14.85 -8.33
C VAL A 58 15.38 -15.14 -7.30
N PHE A 59 15.56 -16.19 -6.49
CA PHE A 59 14.60 -16.51 -5.42
C PHE A 59 14.47 -15.36 -4.41
N ARG A 60 15.58 -14.76 -3.97
CA ARG A 60 15.55 -13.61 -3.05
C ARG A 60 14.78 -12.43 -3.63
N ARG A 61 14.90 -12.19 -4.94
CA ARG A 61 14.22 -11.08 -5.62
C ARG A 61 12.72 -11.31 -5.76
N TYR A 62 12.30 -12.55 -6.02
CA TYR A 62 10.89 -12.94 -5.93
C TYR A 62 10.30 -12.65 -4.55
N VAL A 63 10.95 -13.17 -3.50
CA VAL A 63 10.48 -13.00 -2.11
C VAL A 63 10.40 -11.53 -1.72
N LEU A 64 11.40 -10.72 -2.12
CA LEU A 64 11.40 -9.28 -1.90
C LEU A 64 10.17 -8.61 -2.53
N GLY A 65 9.90 -8.89 -3.82
CA GLY A 65 8.74 -8.34 -4.51
C GLY A 65 7.41 -8.72 -3.84
N PHE A 66 7.27 -9.97 -3.43
CA PHE A 66 6.07 -10.46 -2.75
C PHE A 66 5.84 -9.79 -1.39
N GLN A 67 6.91 -9.64 -0.59
CA GLN A 67 6.86 -8.98 0.71
C GLN A 67 6.54 -7.48 0.59
N ASP A 68 7.20 -6.79 -0.34
CA ASP A 68 6.97 -5.37 -0.60
C ASP A 68 5.53 -5.12 -1.09
N GLY A 69 5.04 -5.92 -2.04
CA GLY A 69 3.66 -5.85 -2.51
C GLY A 69 2.65 -6.07 -1.38
N THR A 70 2.88 -7.07 -0.54
CA THR A 70 2.05 -7.34 0.63
C THR A 70 2.07 -6.18 1.63
N ALA A 71 3.23 -5.59 1.88
CA ALA A 71 3.37 -4.44 2.77
C ALA A 71 2.62 -3.21 2.23
N LEU A 72 2.73 -2.93 0.94
CA LEU A 72 2.02 -1.83 0.27
C LEU A 72 0.50 -2.02 0.33
N LEU A 73 -0.01 -3.24 0.08
CA LEU A 73 -1.44 -3.56 0.23
C LEU A 73 -1.92 -3.34 1.67
N ARG A 74 -1.14 -3.76 2.67
CA ARG A 74 -1.47 -3.54 4.09
C ARG A 74 -1.47 -2.04 4.43
N ALA A 75 -0.49 -1.29 3.94
CA ALA A 75 -0.41 0.15 4.15
C ALA A 75 -1.61 0.89 3.53
N ALA A 76 -2.00 0.52 2.30
CA ALA A 76 -3.16 1.10 1.63
C ALA A 76 -4.47 0.84 2.40
N ARG A 77 -4.63 -0.35 2.99
CA ARG A 77 -5.78 -0.66 3.87
C ARG A 77 -5.81 0.22 5.10
N VAL A 78 -4.67 0.41 5.78
CA VAL A 78 -4.58 1.28 6.96
C VAL A 78 -4.89 2.73 6.60
N GLN A 79 -4.35 3.24 5.49
CA GLN A 79 -4.68 4.59 5.03
C GLN A 79 -6.17 4.73 4.69
N GLY A 80 -6.76 3.77 3.99
CA GLY A 80 -8.20 3.76 3.69
C GLY A 80 -9.06 3.79 4.95
N VAL A 81 -8.66 3.07 6.00
CA VAL A 81 -9.34 3.10 7.32
C VAL A 81 -9.18 4.46 8.01
N VAL A 82 -8.00 5.08 7.95
CA VAL A 82 -7.75 6.42 8.52
C VAL A 82 -8.56 7.50 7.80
N TYR A 83 -8.71 7.42 6.48
CA TYR A 83 -9.55 8.35 5.71
C TYR A 83 -11.06 8.06 5.83
N ALA A 84 -11.45 6.83 6.18
CA ALA A 84 -12.84 6.44 6.41
C ALA A 84 -13.31 6.64 7.85
N ALA A 85 -12.41 6.91 8.79
CA ALA A 85 -12.81 7.40 10.10
C ALA A 85 -13.50 8.76 9.90
N PRO A 86 -14.80 8.90 10.21
CA PRO A 86 -15.44 10.20 10.15
C PRO A 86 -14.65 11.08 11.09
N THR A 87 -14.19 12.21 10.57
CA THR A 87 -13.89 13.39 11.36
C THR A 87 -15.06 13.57 12.32
N GLY A 88 -14.86 13.09 13.56
CA GLY A 88 -15.74 13.39 14.66
C GLY A 88 -15.80 14.90 14.70
N THR A 89 -16.95 15.42 14.30
CA THR A 89 -17.30 16.82 14.47
C THR A 89 -16.97 17.17 15.92
N PRO A 90 -16.13 18.19 16.18
CA PRO A 90 -16.08 18.74 17.51
C PRO A 90 -17.48 19.33 17.74
N HIS A 91 -18.29 18.61 18.49
CA HIS A 91 -19.53 19.13 19.04
C HIS A 91 -19.11 20.22 20.05
N GLN A 92 -18.86 21.42 19.53
CA GLN A 92 -18.85 22.63 20.33
C GLN A 92 -20.27 22.82 20.85
N THR A 93 -20.56 22.27 22.02
CA THR A 93 -21.60 22.85 22.87
C THR A 93 -21.17 24.27 23.17
N SER A 94 -21.63 25.21 22.35
CA SER A 94 -21.63 26.63 22.68
C SER A 94 -22.59 26.82 23.85
N ARG A 95 -22.15 26.49 25.06
CA ARG A 95 -22.72 27.02 26.29
C ARG A 95 -22.30 28.49 26.36
N ARG A 96 -22.99 29.34 25.59
CA ARG A 96 -23.07 30.76 25.95
C ARG A 96 -24.06 30.85 27.10
N GLY A 97 -23.50 30.94 28.31
CA GLY A 97 -24.19 31.60 29.40
C GLY A 97 -24.64 32.98 28.94
N ARG A 98 -25.91 33.26 29.16
CA ARG A 98 -26.37 34.63 29.36
C ARG A 98 -27.39 34.57 30.48
N ASP A 99 -26.91 34.91 31.66
CA ASP A 99 -27.71 35.36 32.77
C ASP A 99 -28.67 36.45 32.28
N VAL A 100 -29.97 36.19 32.39
CA VAL A 100 -30.96 37.25 32.62
C VAL A 100 -31.99 36.66 33.59
N LEU A 101 -31.80 37.02 34.86
CA LEU A 101 -32.86 37.02 35.87
C LEU A 101 -33.97 37.95 35.39
N VAL A 102 -35.17 37.42 35.17
CA VAL A 102 -36.41 38.20 35.33
C VAL A 102 -37.28 37.38 36.27
N GLY A 103 -37.36 37.89 37.50
CA GLY A 103 -38.23 37.37 38.54
C GLY A 103 -39.69 37.57 38.18
N ASP A 104 -40.47 36.60 38.66
CA ASP A 104 -41.92 36.53 38.64
C ASP A 104 -42.55 37.41 39.75
N ASP A 105 -43.87 37.60 39.65
CA ASP A 105 -44.80 38.23 40.61
C ASP A 105 -44.68 39.78 40.73
N ARG A 106 -45.73 40.60 40.56
CA ARG A 106 -47.16 40.41 40.86
C ARG A 106 -47.99 41.58 40.29
#